data_AF-A0A536D5Y3-F1
#
_entry.id   AF-A0A536D5Y3-F1
#
_cell.length_a   1.000
_cell.length_b   1.000
_cell.length_c   1.000
_cell.angle_alpha   90.00
_cell.angle_beta   90.00
_cell.angle_gamma   90.00
#
_symmetry.space_group_name_H-M   'P 1'
#
loop_
_entity.id
_entity.type
_entity.pdbx_description
1 polymer ?
#
loop_
_entity_poly.entity_id
_entity_poly.type
_entity_poly.pdbx_seq_one_letter_code
_entity_poly.pdbx_strand_id
1 'polypeptide(L)'
;MQPLRTPAATRGLRVLVAVAAVLLLAGCQARPTFPRPAAVPVPPPAPLPAPVNFAGLIPDEVLASNPPLDPMPPPGQMPAGSYMRQIQDSGKLVAGLRSDIVLFSFIDPLTGTRDGFDVAMVRAVANAIFGSDDASHLDMRTVLSADRIPSLQQGRFNIVAAVMTITAGRKEQIDFSELYFRAAQRVLVSADNPARGIEDMDGQRVCAAEGSTSVPQILGANPRVQIVVRDSESDCAADLQLGLVDAVSTDDAILAGFGTQAGYARVIGQPFSDEPYGLGMQK
;
A
#
# COMPACT_ATOMS: atom_id res chain seq x y z
N MET A 1 21.78 9.40 -91.23
CA MET A 1 22.62 10.54 -90.80
C MET A 1 23.48 10.07 -89.62
N GLN A 2 24.76 9.79 -89.86
CA GLN A 2 25.83 9.86 -88.84
C GLN A 2 26.29 11.33 -88.72
N PRO A 3 27.25 11.75 -87.85
CA PRO A 3 27.93 11.10 -86.71
C PRO A 3 27.95 12.02 -85.45
N LEU A 4 28.58 11.72 -84.29
CA LEU A 4 29.99 12.05 -83.95
C LEU A 4 30.20 11.67 -82.47
N ARG A 5 31.09 10.71 -82.18
CA ARG A 5 32.47 10.86 -81.62
C ARG A 5 32.56 10.98 -80.08
N THR A 6 33.20 9.96 -79.51
CA THR A 6 33.89 9.85 -78.22
C THR A 6 35.06 10.85 -78.08
N PRO A 7 35.62 11.09 -76.87
CA PRO A 7 36.74 10.25 -76.44
C PRO A 7 36.80 9.92 -74.94
N ALA A 8 37.60 8.89 -74.66
CA ALA A 8 38.12 8.45 -73.38
C ALA A 8 39.29 9.34 -72.87
N ALA A 9 39.85 8.92 -71.72
CA ALA A 9 41.27 9.02 -71.29
C ALA A 9 41.50 9.90 -70.04
N THR A 10 41.79 9.33 -68.86
CA THR A 10 43.01 8.67 -68.30
C THR A 10 43.81 9.60 -67.36
N ARG A 11 44.52 8.94 -66.41
CA ARG A 11 45.53 9.37 -65.40
C ARG A 11 44.95 9.31 -63.98
N GLY A 12 45.32 8.39 -63.08
CA GLY A 12 46.49 7.53 -63.00
C GLY A 12 47.73 8.30 -62.55
N LEU A 13 48.00 8.40 -61.23
CA LEU A 13 49.31 8.11 -60.63
C LEU A 13 49.27 8.10 -59.08
N ARG A 14 49.40 6.88 -58.54
CA ARG A 14 50.20 6.41 -57.38
C ARG A 14 50.77 7.46 -56.40
N VAL A 15 50.55 7.25 -55.09
CA VAL A 15 51.63 6.99 -54.11
C VAL A 15 51.12 6.02 -53.04
N LEU A 16 51.78 4.86 -52.96
CA LEU A 16 51.78 3.92 -51.82
C LEU A 16 52.65 4.51 -50.69
N VAL A 17 52.15 4.52 -49.45
CA VAL A 17 52.93 4.30 -48.21
C VAL A 17 51.92 3.73 -47.17
N ALA A 18 51.76 2.42 -47.06
CA ALA A 18 52.47 1.57 -46.10
C ALA A 18 52.31 2.01 -44.62
N VAL A 19 51.25 1.57 -43.94
CA VAL A 19 51.33 1.17 -42.53
C VAL A 19 50.47 -0.06 -42.32
N ALA A 20 51.15 -1.14 -41.92
CA ALA A 20 50.62 -2.45 -41.64
C ALA A 20 49.87 -2.49 -40.30
N ALA A 21 48.91 -3.41 -40.24
CA ALA A 21 48.56 -4.23 -39.08
C ALA A 21 48.46 -3.56 -37.70
N VAL A 22 47.24 -3.18 -37.29
CA VAL A 22 46.78 -3.38 -35.90
C VAL A 22 45.29 -3.75 -35.93
N LEU A 23 45.03 -5.06 -36.05
CA LEU A 23 43.81 -5.69 -35.55
C LEU A 23 44.08 -6.10 -34.10
N LEU A 24 43.08 -5.94 -33.24
CA LEU A 24 42.99 -6.27 -31.81
C LEU A 24 43.38 -5.13 -30.85
N LEU A 25 42.35 -4.46 -30.30
CA LEU A 25 42.16 -4.25 -28.86
C LEU A 25 40.72 -3.78 -28.63
N ALA A 26 39.85 -4.74 -28.37
CA ALA A 26 38.57 -4.50 -27.72
C ALA A 26 38.80 -4.16 -26.25
N GLY A 27 37.99 -3.26 -25.71
CA GLY A 27 37.59 -3.28 -24.30
C GLY A 27 38.49 -2.53 -23.33
N CYS A 28 38.08 -1.29 -23.00
CA CYS A 28 37.96 -0.78 -21.63
C CYS A 28 37.40 0.65 -21.70
N GLN A 29 36.10 0.78 -22.00
CA GLN A 29 35.38 1.99 -21.61
C GLN A 29 35.18 1.88 -20.10
N ALA A 30 35.90 2.71 -19.34
CA ALA A 30 35.70 2.83 -17.90
C ALA A 30 34.23 3.19 -17.65
N ARG A 31 33.49 2.30 -16.99
CA ARG A 31 32.13 2.61 -16.55
C ARG A 31 32.20 3.84 -15.65
N PRO A 32 31.35 4.87 -15.85
CA PRO A 32 31.28 5.97 -14.91
C PRO A 32 30.93 5.39 -13.53
N THR A 33 31.87 5.49 -12.60
CA THR A 33 31.65 5.14 -11.20
C THR A 33 30.77 6.22 -10.61
N PHE A 34 29.47 5.98 -10.57
CA PHE A 34 28.59 6.81 -9.75
C PHE A 34 29.02 6.61 -8.29
N PRO A 35 29.34 7.69 -7.55
CA PRO A 35 29.61 7.57 -6.13
C PRO A 35 28.38 6.95 -5.47
N ARG A 36 28.59 5.83 -4.78
CA ARG A 36 27.55 5.17 -4.00
C ARG A 36 27.03 6.23 -3.01
N PRO A 37 25.73 6.57 -3.02
CA PRO A 37 25.20 7.51 -2.04
C PRO A 37 25.59 6.99 -0.67
N ALA A 38 26.16 7.88 0.15
CA ALA A 38 26.50 7.55 1.52
C ALA A 38 25.27 6.93 2.18
N ALA A 39 25.46 5.82 2.90
CA ALA A 39 24.40 5.21 3.67
C ALA A 39 23.81 6.30 4.59
N VAL A 40 22.57 6.68 4.34
CA VAL A 40 21.83 7.55 5.26
C VAL A 40 21.76 6.76 6.58
N PRO A 41 22.29 7.30 7.69
CA PRO A 41 22.19 6.62 8.97
C PRO A 41 20.71 6.36 9.25
N VAL A 42 20.32 5.10 9.34
CA VAL A 42 18.99 4.75 9.83
C VAL A 42 18.97 5.19 11.28
N PRO A 43 18.12 6.17 11.67
CA PRO A 43 18.02 6.56 13.06
C PRO A 43 17.66 5.33 13.90
N PRO A 44 18.20 5.21 15.13
CA PRO A 44 17.80 4.13 16.01
C PRO A 44 16.27 4.10 16.16
N PRO A 45 15.66 2.91 16.28
CA PRO A 45 14.22 2.81 16.47
C PRO A 45 13.84 3.67 17.67
N ALA A 46 12.87 4.57 17.46
CA ALA A 46 12.31 5.34 18.55
C ALA A 46 11.80 4.36 19.62
N PRO A 47 11.93 4.69 20.92
CA PRO A 47 11.31 3.89 21.96
C PRO A 47 9.83 3.69 21.62
N LEU A 48 9.36 2.44 21.75
CA LEU A 48 7.97 2.12 21.53
C LEU A 48 7.11 3.07 22.39
N PRO A 49 6.07 3.70 21.82
CA PRO A 49 5.17 4.52 22.61
C PRO A 49 4.61 3.69 23.77
N ALA A 50 4.30 4.36 24.89
CA ALA A 50 3.62 3.73 26.01
C ALA A 50 2.40 2.94 25.51
N PRO A 51 2.06 1.79 26.13
CA PRO A 51 0.90 1.01 25.73
C PRO A 51 -0.32 1.92 25.67
N VAL A 52 -0.86 2.07 24.48
CA VAL A 52 -2.07 2.85 24.24
C VAL A 52 -3.18 2.16 25.00
N ASN A 53 -3.81 2.87 25.94
CA ASN A 53 -5.02 2.38 26.56
C ASN A 53 -6.16 2.55 25.55
N PHE A 54 -6.49 1.48 24.84
CA PHE A 54 -7.60 1.47 23.89
C PHE A 54 -8.91 1.50 24.68
N ALA A 55 -9.55 2.68 24.76
CA ALA A 55 -10.93 2.74 25.21
C ALA A 55 -11.80 1.95 24.22
N GLY A 56 -12.59 0.98 24.72
CA GLY A 56 -13.49 0.19 23.87
C GLY A 56 -12.80 -0.89 23.02
N LEU A 57 -11.80 -1.58 23.60
CA LEU A 57 -11.17 -2.77 22.98
C LEU A 57 -12.22 -3.69 22.34
N ILE A 58 -11.94 -4.12 21.12
CA ILE A 58 -12.73 -5.16 20.48
C ILE A 58 -12.49 -6.45 21.28
N PRO A 59 -13.55 -7.15 21.76
CA PRO A 59 -13.39 -8.32 22.62
C PRO A 59 -12.53 -9.40 21.97
N ASP A 60 -11.73 -10.11 22.77
CA ASP A 60 -10.81 -11.15 22.27
C ASP A 60 -11.56 -12.25 21.50
N GLU A 61 -12.83 -12.53 21.85
CA GLU A 61 -13.67 -13.48 21.13
C GLU A 61 -13.97 -13.02 19.69
N VAL A 62 -14.07 -11.71 19.48
CA VAL A 62 -14.22 -11.12 18.15
C VAL A 62 -12.88 -11.17 17.40
N LEU A 63 -11.75 -11.04 18.09
CA LEU A 63 -10.42 -11.11 17.47
C LEU A 63 -9.93 -12.52 17.18
N ALA A 64 -10.51 -13.52 17.83
CA ALA A 64 -10.16 -14.92 17.63
C ALA A 64 -10.33 -15.32 16.15
N SER A 65 -9.25 -15.78 15.53
CA SER A 65 -9.23 -16.40 14.21
C SER A 65 -9.56 -17.89 14.30
N ASN A 66 -9.92 -18.49 13.16
CA ASN A 66 -10.05 -19.94 13.09
C ASN A 66 -8.67 -20.60 13.31
N PRO A 67 -8.62 -21.76 14.01
CA PRO A 67 -7.36 -22.46 14.23
C PRO A 67 -6.72 -22.84 12.90
N PRO A 68 -5.37 -22.77 12.79
CA PRO A 68 -4.67 -23.21 11.60
C PRO A 68 -4.84 -24.72 11.40
N LEU A 69 -4.54 -25.19 10.18
CA LEU A 69 -4.49 -26.62 9.89
C LEU A 69 -3.38 -27.29 10.72
N ASP A 70 -3.65 -28.50 11.21
CA ASP A 70 -2.67 -29.32 11.92
C ASP A 70 -2.55 -30.71 11.26
N PRO A 71 -1.41 -31.05 10.63
CA PRO A 71 -0.24 -30.20 10.43
C PRO A 71 -0.47 -29.10 9.37
N MET A 72 0.27 -28.00 9.49
CA MET A 72 0.30 -26.98 8.45
C MET A 72 0.92 -27.54 7.16
N PRO A 73 0.30 -27.29 5.98
CA PRO A 73 0.87 -27.71 4.71
C PRO A 73 2.18 -26.96 4.43
N PRO A 74 3.20 -27.63 3.85
CA PRO A 74 4.39 -26.95 3.36
C PRO A 74 4.03 -25.90 2.28
N PRO A 75 4.86 -24.85 2.11
CA PRO A 75 4.66 -23.91 1.02
C PRO A 75 4.59 -24.62 -0.34
N GLY A 76 3.62 -24.23 -1.17
CA GLY A 76 3.40 -24.89 -2.45
C GLY A 76 2.74 -26.28 -2.39
N GLN A 77 2.30 -26.75 -1.22
CA GLN A 77 1.65 -28.05 -1.06
C GLN A 77 0.27 -27.93 -0.43
N MET A 78 -0.58 -27.07 -1.01
CA MET A 78 -1.91 -26.82 -0.48
C MET A 78 -2.80 -28.09 -0.53
N PRO A 79 -3.56 -28.42 0.53
CA PRO A 79 -4.35 -29.65 0.59
C PRO A 79 -5.37 -29.76 -0.55
N ALA A 80 -5.49 -30.95 -1.14
CA ALA A 80 -6.46 -31.21 -2.21
C ALA A 80 -7.89 -30.86 -1.77
N GLY A 81 -8.65 -30.20 -2.65
CA GLY A 81 -10.02 -29.76 -2.37
C GLY A 81 -10.16 -28.51 -1.49
N SER A 82 -9.06 -27.98 -0.94
CA SER A 82 -9.09 -26.71 -0.19
C SER A 82 -9.24 -25.50 -1.12
N TYR A 83 -9.74 -24.39 -0.58
CA TYR A 83 -9.77 -23.12 -1.31
C TYR A 83 -8.36 -22.67 -1.71
N MET A 84 -7.36 -22.86 -0.84
CA MET A 84 -5.97 -22.48 -1.17
C MET A 84 -5.40 -23.31 -2.31
N ARG A 85 -5.83 -24.56 -2.45
CA ARG A 85 -5.50 -25.37 -3.61
C ARG A 85 -6.14 -24.84 -4.89
N GLN A 86 -7.38 -24.34 -4.84
CA GLN A 86 -8.01 -23.70 -6.00
C GLN A 86 -7.25 -22.44 -6.44
N ILE A 87 -6.80 -21.61 -5.48
CA ILE A 87 -5.95 -20.45 -5.77
C ILE A 87 -4.63 -20.93 -6.39
N GLN A 88 -4.00 -21.94 -5.80
CA GLN A 88 -2.77 -22.52 -6.31
C GLN A 88 -2.91 -23.00 -7.77
N ASP A 89 -3.99 -23.73 -8.08
CA ASP A 89 -4.28 -24.25 -9.42
C ASP A 89 -4.62 -23.14 -10.43
N SER A 90 -5.22 -22.03 -9.98
CA SER A 90 -5.46 -20.85 -10.82
C SER A 90 -4.17 -20.12 -11.19
N GLY A 91 -3.09 -20.37 -10.46
CA GLY A 91 -1.79 -19.74 -10.64
C GLY A 91 -1.68 -18.32 -10.11
N LYS A 92 -2.75 -17.72 -9.56
CA LYS A 92 -2.74 -16.35 -9.05
C LYS A 92 -3.58 -16.16 -7.79
N LEU A 93 -3.03 -15.40 -6.84
CA LEU A 93 -3.77 -14.81 -5.73
C LEU A 93 -4.27 -13.42 -6.15
N VAL A 94 -5.59 -13.25 -6.25
CA VAL A 94 -6.25 -11.98 -6.53
C VAL A 94 -6.50 -11.25 -5.22
N ALA A 95 -5.76 -10.17 -4.96
CA ALA A 95 -5.81 -9.43 -3.71
C ALA A 95 -6.31 -8.00 -3.89
N GLY A 96 -7.19 -7.55 -3.00
CA GLY A 96 -7.65 -6.16 -2.93
C GLY A 96 -6.82 -5.37 -1.92
N LEU A 97 -6.24 -4.25 -2.34
CA LEU A 97 -5.45 -3.36 -1.48
C LEU A 97 -5.83 -1.89 -1.67
N ARG A 98 -5.51 -1.02 -0.70
CA ARG A 98 -5.58 0.44 -0.89
C ARG A 98 -4.50 0.91 -1.88
N SER A 99 -4.66 2.04 -2.56
CA SER A 99 -3.59 2.58 -3.45
C SER A 99 -3.00 3.90 -2.96
N ASP A 100 -3.48 4.36 -1.81
CA ASP A 100 -3.39 5.72 -1.35
C ASP A 100 -2.98 5.82 0.13
N ILE A 101 -2.73 4.69 0.79
CA ILE A 101 -2.32 4.63 2.20
C ILE A 101 -0.83 4.34 2.28
N VAL A 102 -0.04 5.41 2.36
CA VAL A 102 1.41 5.33 2.58
C VAL A 102 1.69 4.50 3.84
N LEU A 103 2.80 3.74 3.82
CA LEU A 103 3.19 2.72 4.81
C LEU A 103 2.44 1.38 4.72
N PHE A 104 1.19 1.33 4.26
CA PHE A 104 0.39 0.09 4.19
C PHE A 104 0.21 -0.44 2.78
N SER A 105 -0.51 0.29 1.92
CA SER A 105 -0.54 0.00 0.49
C SER A 105 -0.77 1.28 -0.28
N PHE A 106 0.25 1.63 -1.06
CA PHE A 106 0.26 2.78 -1.94
C PHE A 106 0.89 2.41 -3.27
N ILE A 107 0.58 3.19 -4.31
CA ILE A 107 1.30 3.14 -5.58
C ILE A 107 2.31 4.28 -5.56
N ASP A 108 3.60 3.95 -5.64
CA ASP A 108 4.66 4.95 -5.76
C ASP A 108 4.48 5.69 -7.10
N PRO A 109 4.26 7.02 -7.07
CA PRO A 109 4.02 7.79 -8.28
C PRO A 109 5.24 7.88 -9.21
N LEU A 110 6.46 7.62 -8.71
CA LEU A 110 7.68 7.68 -9.50
C LEU A 110 7.92 6.38 -10.28
N THR A 111 7.59 5.25 -9.68
CA THR A 111 7.89 3.92 -10.23
C THR A 111 6.66 3.20 -10.76
N GLY A 112 5.46 3.62 -10.35
CA GLY A 112 4.19 2.93 -10.61
C GLY A 112 4.06 1.61 -9.84
N THR A 113 5.00 1.29 -8.93
CA THR A 113 4.99 0.03 -8.19
C THR A 113 4.15 0.16 -6.92
N ARG A 114 3.41 -0.90 -6.60
CA ARG A 114 2.67 -1.00 -5.35
C ARG A 114 3.60 -1.48 -4.23
N ASP A 115 3.62 -0.76 -3.11
CA ASP A 115 4.46 -1.06 -1.95
C ASP A 115 3.74 -0.78 -0.62
N GLY A 116 4.31 -1.29 0.49
CA GLY A 116 3.83 -1.09 1.86
C GLY A 116 3.58 -2.39 2.63
N PHE A 117 3.20 -2.25 3.90
CA PHE A 117 2.99 -3.34 4.83
C PHE A 117 1.92 -4.35 4.36
N ASP A 118 0.76 -3.91 3.90
CA ASP A 118 -0.30 -4.79 3.40
C ASP A 118 0.15 -5.54 2.13
N VAL A 119 1.01 -4.93 1.31
CA VAL A 119 1.62 -5.59 0.14
C VAL A 119 2.55 -6.72 0.59
N ALA A 120 3.36 -6.49 1.62
CA ALA A 120 4.21 -7.51 2.21
C ALA A 120 3.40 -8.68 2.78
N MET A 121 2.26 -8.40 3.43
CA MET A 121 1.34 -9.44 3.91
C MET A 121 0.76 -10.28 2.77
N VAL A 122 0.30 -9.65 1.69
CA VAL A 122 -0.20 -10.36 0.50
C VAL A 122 0.88 -11.22 -0.15
N ARG A 123 2.11 -10.70 -0.26
CA ARG A 123 3.27 -11.46 -0.75
C ARG A 123 3.58 -12.67 0.13
N ALA A 124 3.52 -12.52 1.46
CA ALA A 124 3.73 -13.62 2.37
C ALA A 124 2.68 -14.73 2.20
N VAL A 125 1.40 -14.36 2.04
CA VAL A 125 0.33 -15.32 1.75
C VAL A 125 0.55 -16.02 0.41
N ALA A 126 0.89 -15.28 -0.64
CA ALA A 126 1.19 -15.87 -1.94
C ALA A 126 2.37 -16.84 -1.87
N ASN A 127 3.47 -16.46 -1.22
CA ASN A 127 4.62 -17.34 -1.06
C ASN A 127 4.27 -18.63 -0.30
N ALA A 128 3.41 -18.55 0.72
CA ALA A 128 2.90 -19.74 1.39
C ALA A 128 2.05 -20.64 0.46
N ILE A 129 1.20 -20.06 -0.39
CA ILE A 129 0.35 -20.82 -1.32
C ILE A 129 1.16 -21.46 -2.46
N PHE A 130 2.08 -20.71 -3.06
CA PHE A 130 2.78 -21.12 -4.28
C PHE A 130 4.17 -21.71 -4.04
N GLY A 131 4.75 -21.48 -2.86
CA GLY A 131 6.12 -21.91 -2.53
C GLY A 131 7.21 -21.08 -3.20
N SER A 132 6.87 -19.91 -3.73
CA SER A 132 7.79 -18.97 -4.37
C SER A 132 7.35 -17.51 -4.15
N ASP A 133 8.31 -16.58 -4.11
CA ASP A 133 8.07 -15.13 -4.15
C ASP A 133 8.11 -14.63 -5.62
N ASP A 134 7.39 -15.32 -6.50
CA ASP A 134 7.22 -14.87 -7.88
C ASP A 134 6.00 -13.94 -7.99
N ALA A 135 6.26 -12.70 -8.40
CA ALA A 135 5.22 -11.70 -8.63
C ALA A 135 4.20 -12.11 -9.72
N SER A 136 4.53 -13.08 -10.58
CA SER A 136 3.59 -13.62 -11.58
C SER A 136 2.37 -14.28 -10.94
N HIS A 137 2.48 -14.73 -9.69
CA HIS A 137 1.41 -15.30 -8.87
C HIS A 137 0.52 -14.26 -8.18
N LEU A 138 0.76 -12.96 -8.37
CA LEU A 138 0.01 -11.89 -7.72
C LEU A 138 -0.82 -11.10 -8.72
N ASP A 139 -2.10 -10.91 -8.39
CA ASP A 139 -3.00 -9.95 -9.06
C ASP A 139 -3.55 -8.98 -8.01
N MET A 140 -2.80 -7.91 -7.78
CA MET A 140 -3.09 -6.91 -6.76
C MET A 140 -3.85 -5.72 -7.36
N ARG A 141 -5.10 -5.53 -6.97
CA ARG A 141 -5.97 -4.45 -7.49
C ARG A 141 -6.44 -3.53 -6.38
N THR A 142 -6.78 -2.31 -6.76
CA THR A 142 -7.27 -1.30 -5.82
C THR A 142 -8.68 -1.60 -5.35
N VAL A 143 -8.96 -1.38 -4.06
CA VAL A 143 -10.30 -1.42 -3.47
C VAL A 143 -10.48 -0.23 -2.51
N LEU A 144 -11.66 0.41 -2.56
CA LEU A 144 -12.04 1.46 -1.61
C LEU A 144 -12.60 0.84 -0.32
N SER A 145 -12.56 1.61 0.77
CA SER A 145 -13.03 1.16 2.08
C SER A 145 -14.46 0.63 2.04
N ALA A 146 -15.36 1.30 1.30
CA ALA A 146 -16.75 0.91 1.07
C ALA A 146 -16.93 -0.38 0.24
N ASP A 147 -15.99 -0.68 -0.66
CA ASP A 147 -16.11 -1.78 -1.62
C ASP A 147 -15.52 -3.10 -1.12
N ARG A 148 -14.80 -3.11 0.01
CA ARG A 148 -14.07 -4.29 0.53
C ARG A 148 -14.96 -5.51 0.68
N ILE A 149 -16.05 -5.40 1.46
CA ILE A 149 -16.96 -6.52 1.75
C ILE A 149 -17.77 -6.93 0.52
N PRO A 150 -18.43 -6.01 -0.22
CA PRO A 150 -19.16 -6.39 -1.43
C PRO A 150 -18.27 -7.10 -2.46
N SER A 151 -17.02 -6.66 -2.61
CA SER A 151 -16.10 -7.26 -3.58
C SER A 151 -15.64 -8.66 -3.18
N LEU A 152 -15.46 -8.92 -1.88
CA LEU A 152 -15.21 -10.27 -1.35
C LEU A 152 -16.41 -11.18 -1.57
N GLN A 153 -17.63 -10.73 -1.25
CA GLN A 153 -18.86 -11.50 -1.41
C GLN A 153 -19.16 -11.84 -2.88
N GLN A 154 -18.76 -10.98 -3.80
CA GLN A 154 -18.88 -11.19 -5.24
C GLN A 154 -17.74 -12.03 -5.84
N GLY A 155 -16.78 -12.48 -5.03
CA GLY A 155 -15.63 -13.26 -5.50
C GLY A 155 -14.66 -12.48 -6.38
N ARG A 156 -14.67 -11.14 -6.33
CA ARG A 156 -13.72 -10.30 -7.10
C ARG A 156 -12.30 -10.40 -6.57
N PHE A 157 -12.16 -10.71 -5.28
CA PHE A 157 -10.90 -10.87 -4.58
C PHE A 157 -10.91 -12.18 -3.80
N ASN A 158 -9.77 -12.87 -3.77
CA ASN A 158 -9.57 -13.98 -2.86
C ASN A 158 -9.34 -13.48 -1.43
N ILE A 159 -8.57 -12.40 -1.29
CA ILE A 159 -8.30 -11.74 0.00
C ILE A 159 -8.31 -10.21 -0.16
N VAL A 160 -8.60 -9.49 0.92
CA VAL A 160 -8.44 -8.04 1.02
C VAL A 160 -7.46 -7.72 2.16
N ALA A 161 -6.36 -7.06 1.80
CA ALA A 161 -5.36 -6.51 2.72
C ALA A 161 -5.35 -4.99 2.51
N ALA A 162 -6.24 -4.31 3.22
CA ALA A 162 -6.56 -2.91 2.97
C ALA A 162 -6.95 -2.21 4.28
N VAL A 163 -6.04 -2.22 5.26
CA VAL A 163 -6.22 -1.62 6.61
C VAL A 163 -7.62 -1.92 7.17
N MET A 164 -7.97 -3.21 7.20
CA MET A 164 -9.34 -3.64 7.41
C MET A 164 -9.56 -4.11 8.84
N THR A 165 -10.16 -3.24 9.65
CA THR A 165 -10.54 -3.53 11.04
C THR A 165 -11.45 -4.76 11.14
N ILE A 166 -11.07 -5.71 11.99
CA ILE A 166 -11.90 -6.84 12.40
C ILE A 166 -13.00 -6.31 13.30
N THR A 167 -14.27 -6.50 12.93
CA THR A 167 -15.41 -6.16 13.79
C THR A 167 -16.43 -7.29 13.77
N ALA A 168 -17.27 -7.38 14.82
CA ALA A 168 -18.32 -8.40 14.89
C ALA A 168 -19.25 -8.34 13.67
N GLY A 169 -19.74 -7.14 13.32
CA GLY A 169 -20.64 -6.97 12.16
C GLY A 169 -19.98 -7.27 10.81
N ARG A 170 -18.65 -7.17 10.69
CA ARG A 170 -17.92 -7.63 9.50
C ARG A 170 -17.76 -9.15 9.51
N LYS A 171 -17.48 -9.78 10.66
CA LYS A 171 -17.39 -11.25 10.82
C LYS A 171 -18.71 -11.98 10.55
N GLU A 172 -19.85 -11.31 10.62
CA GLU A 172 -21.13 -11.85 10.16
C GLU A 172 -21.19 -12.03 8.64
N GLN A 173 -20.44 -11.23 7.88
CA GLN A 173 -20.53 -11.13 6.41
C GLN A 173 -19.36 -11.80 5.68
N ILE A 174 -18.17 -11.78 6.29
CA ILE A 174 -16.91 -12.30 5.76
C ILE A 174 -16.12 -12.98 6.88
N ASP A 175 -15.04 -13.67 6.55
CA ASP A 175 -14.06 -14.17 7.52
C ASP A 175 -12.80 -13.29 7.52
N PHE A 176 -12.02 -13.42 8.60
CA PHE A 176 -10.77 -12.72 8.78
C PHE A 176 -9.64 -13.68 9.15
N SER A 177 -8.41 -13.33 8.77
CA SER A 177 -7.21 -13.90 9.37
C SER A 177 -7.09 -13.55 10.86
N GLU A 178 -6.03 -14.04 11.48
CA GLU A 178 -5.52 -13.46 12.72
C GLU A 178 -5.18 -11.97 12.52
N LEU A 179 -5.27 -11.21 13.61
CA LEU A 179 -4.78 -9.83 13.68
C LEU A 179 -3.31 -9.78 13.25
N TYR A 180 -3.01 -8.97 12.22
CA TYR A 180 -1.63 -8.75 11.78
C TYR A 180 -1.06 -7.38 12.18
N PHE A 181 -1.92 -6.42 12.50
CA PHE A 181 -1.53 -5.07 12.92
C PHE A 181 -2.62 -4.49 13.83
N ARG A 182 -2.24 -3.79 14.90
CA ARG A 182 -3.19 -3.12 15.80
C ARG A 182 -2.98 -1.61 15.72
N ALA A 183 -3.92 -0.91 15.09
CA ALA A 183 -3.95 0.54 15.02
C ALA A 183 -4.95 1.11 16.03
N ALA A 184 -5.01 2.44 16.13
CA ALA A 184 -5.97 3.12 16.98
C ALA A 184 -6.50 4.39 16.31
N GLN A 185 -7.79 4.67 16.39
CA GLN A 185 -8.32 5.87 15.74
C GLN A 185 -7.94 7.15 16.49
N ARG A 186 -7.46 8.14 15.76
CA ARG A 186 -7.10 9.48 16.26
C ARG A 186 -7.59 10.58 15.29
N VAL A 187 -7.15 11.81 15.52
CA VAL A 187 -7.53 12.97 14.72
C VAL A 187 -6.27 13.68 14.20
N LEU A 188 -6.28 14.05 12.93
CA LEU A 188 -5.30 14.91 12.27
C LEU A 188 -5.94 16.27 12.02
N VAL A 189 -5.28 17.33 12.46
CA VAL A 189 -5.70 18.73 12.25
C VAL A 189 -4.57 19.54 11.64
N SER A 190 -4.90 20.67 11.03
CA SER A 190 -3.91 21.69 10.66
C SER A 190 -3.07 22.11 11.87
N ALA A 191 -1.79 22.45 11.66
CA ALA A 191 -0.83 22.70 12.73
C ALA A 191 -1.28 23.81 13.71
N ASP A 192 -2.03 24.79 13.22
CA ASP A 192 -2.55 25.95 13.94
C ASP A 192 -3.93 25.74 14.59
N ASN A 193 -4.64 24.65 14.28
CA ASN A 193 -5.92 24.34 14.93
C ASN A 193 -5.68 24.10 16.43
N PRO A 194 -6.40 24.75 17.36
CA PRO A 194 -6.13 24.66 18.80
C PRO A 194 -6.65 23.37 19.46
N ALA A 195 -7.44 22.55 18.76
CA ALA A 195 -8.04 21.33 19.31
C ALA A 195 -6.98 20.38 19.87
N ARG A 196 -7.32 19.70 20.97
CA ARG A 196 -6.47 18.72 21.64
C ARG A 196 -6.97 17.29 21.49
N GLY A 197 -8.22 17.11 21.11
CA GLY A 197 -8.84 15.82 20.81
C GLY A 197 -10.17 15.99 20.09
N ILE A 198 -10.87 14.88 19.83
CA ILE A 198 -12.16 14.87 19.13
C ILE A 198 -13.27 15.59 19.94
N GLU A 199 -13.13 15.59 21.25
CA GLU A 199 -14.00 16.27 22.21
C GLU A 199 -14.02 17.80 22.06
N ASP A 200 -12.96 18.41 21.51
CA ASP A 200 -12.84 19.86 21.31
C ASP A 200 -13.42 20.32 19.96
N MET A 201 -13.99 19.41 19.17
CA MET A 201 -14.34 19.63 17.76
C MET A 201 -15.82 19.94 17.52
N ASP A 202 -16.53 20.42 18.54
CA ASP A 202 -17.94 20.79 18.43
C ASP A 202 -18.17 21.78 17.28
N GLY A 203 -19.08 21.42 16.36
CA GLY A 203 -19.41 22.22 15.17
C GLY A 203 -18.32 22.25 14.09
N GLN A 204 -17.15 21.67 14.30
CA GLN A 204 -16.08 21.60 13.30
C GLN A 204 -16.34 20.48 12.28
N ARG A 205 -15.84 20.66 11.06
CA ARG A 205 -15.94 19.69 9.96
C ARG A 205 -14.87 18.62 10.12
N VAL A 206 -15.28 17.38 10.43
CA VAL A 206 -14.38 16.23 10.59
C VAL A 206 -14.60 15.27 9.43
N CYS A 207 -13.55 15.00 8.67
CA CYS A 207 -13.61 14.12 7.49
C CYS A 207 -13.26 12.67 7.82
N ALA A 208 -13.99 11.73 7.24
CA ALA A 208 -13.66 10.31 7.24
C ALA A 208 -14.08 9.63 5.93
N ALA A 209 -13.42 8.52 5.60
CA ALA A 209 -13.72 7.76 4.40
C ALA A 209 -15.03 6.97 4.51
N GLU A 210 -15.77 6.87 3.41
CA GLU A 210 -16.98 6.07 3.29
C GLU A 210 -16.68 4.58 3.53
N GLY A 211 -17.56 3.90 4.27
CA GLY A 211 -17.40 2.48 4.60
C GLY A 211 -16.23 2.16 5.56
N SER A 212 -15.58 3.18 6.11
CA SER A 212 -14.64 3.02 7.22
C SER A 212 -15.36 2.81 8.55
N THR A 213 -14.64 2.27 9.54
CA THR A 213 -15.06 2.28 10.95
C THR A 213 -15.03 3.68 11.54
N SER A 214 -14.26 4.59 10.93
CA SER A 214 -14.01 5.93 11.46
C SER A 214 -15.26 6.78 11.62
N VAL A 215 -16.21 6.73 10.67
CA VAL A 215 -17.46 7.51 10.69
C VAL A 215 -18.30 7.23 11.95
N PRO A 216 -18.74 5.99 12.22
CA PRO A 216 -19.53 5.73 13.43
C PRO A 216 -18.75 5.99 14.72
N GLN A 217 -17.43 5.77 14.73
CA GLN A 217 -16.61 6.04 15.92
C GLN A 217 -16.46 7.53 16.22
N ILE A 218 -16.31 8.37 15.20
CA ILE A 218 -16.33 9.84 15.34
C ILE A 218 -17.64 10.29 15.97
N LEU A 219 -18.78 9.81 15.42
CA LEU A 219 -20.10 10.20 15.91
C LEU A 219 -20.39 9.67 17.32
N GLY A 220 -19.84 8.50 17.67
CA GLY A 220 -19.89 7.95 19.03
C GLY A 220 -19.07 8.77 20.03
N ALA A 221 -17.88 9.22 19.63
CA ALA A 221 -16.97 9.98 20.49
C ALA A 221 -17.40 11.46 20.65
N ASN A 222 -17.83 12.10 19.56
CA ASN A 222 -18.40 13.44 19.59
C ASN A 222 -19.54 13.60 18.56
N PRO A 223 -20.82 13.51 18.98
CA PRO A 223 -21.96 13.65 18.08
C PRO A 223 -22.21 15.10 17.62
N ARG A 224 -21.46 16.09 18.12
CA ARG A 224 -21.64 17.51 17.79
C ARG A 224 -20.72 17.99 16.67
N VAL A 225 -19.88 17.13 16.11
CA VAL A 225 -19.07 17.44 14.92
C VAL A 225 -19.95 17.50 13.67
N GLN A 226 -19.51 18.24 12.65
CA GLN A 226 -20.06 18.15 11.31
C GLN A 226 -19.29 17.08 10.53
N ILE A 227 -19.84 15.87 10.44
CA ILE A 227 -19.19 14.79 9.71
C ILE A 227 -19.18 15.10 8.20
N VAL A 228 -18.00 14.98 7.59
CA VAL A 228 -17.80 15.05 6.15
C VAL A 228 -17.34 13.68 5.67
N VAL A 229 -18.04 13.13 4.68
CA VAL A 229 -17.70 11.82 4.11
C VAL A 229 -17.09 12.01 2.73
N ARG A 230 -16.03 11.23 2.46
CA ARG A 230 -15.34 11.16 1.16
C ARG A 230 -15.07 9.72 0.77
N ASP A 231 -14.76 9.49 -0.48
CA ASP A 231 -14.51 8.14 -1.00
C ASP A 231 -13.23 7.51 -0.42
N SER A 232 -12.23 8.35 -0.08
CA SER A 232 -10.95 7.90 0.46
C SER A 232 -10.39 8.79 1.57
N GLU A 233 -9.47 8.23 2.36
CA GLU A 233 -8.73 8.99 3.37
C GLU A 233 -7.82 10.05 2.74
N SER A 234 -7.32 9.80 1.52
CA SER A 234 -6.52 10.79 0.77
C SER A 234 -7.35 11.99 0.30
N ASP A 235 -8.62 11.79 -0.04
CA ASP A 235 -9.54 12.91 -0.35
C ASP A 235 -9.78 13.77 0.89
N CYS A 236 -9.94 13.13 2.06
CA CYS A 236 -10.02 13.86 3.32
C CYS A 236 -8.73 14.64 3.64
N ALA A 237 -7.56 14.04 3.40
CA ALA A 237 -6.28 14.72 3.60
C ALA A 237 -6.12 15.92 2.65
N ALA A 238 -6.56 15.79 1.39
CA ALA A 238 -6.58 16.90 0.44
C ALA A 238 -7.54 18.02 0.88
N ASP A 239 -8.75 17.67 1.33
CA ASP A 239 -9.71 18.64 1.86
C ASP A 239 -9.16 19.39 3.08
N LEU A 240 -8.38 18.73 3.95
CA LEU A 240 -7.73 19.37 5.08
C LEU A 240 -6.67 20.39 4.61
N GLN A 241 -5.84 20.02 3.62
CA GLN A 241 -4.84 20.93 3.05
C GLN A 241 -5.48 22.17 2.40
N LEU A 242 -6.68 22.01 1.83
CA LEU A 242 -7.45 23.08 1.20
C LEU A 242 -8.31 23.89 2.19
N GLY A 243 -8.34 23.52 3.47
CA GLY A 243 -9.20 24.14 4.49
C GLY A 243 -10.70 23.88 4.29
N LEU A 244 -11.05 22.86 3.49
CA LEU A 244 -12.42 22.42 3.24
C LEU A 244 -12.98 21.58 4.39
N VAL A 245 -12.10 21.05 5.24
CA VAL A 245 -12.43 20.42 6.52
C VAL A 245 -11.45 20.90 7.59
N ASP A 246 -11.85 20.78 8.86
CA ASP A 246 -11.07 21.25 10.00
C ASP A 246 -10.23 20.12 10.63
N ALA A 247 -10.62 18.86 10.36
CA ALA A 247 -9.90 17.65 10.73
C ALA A 247 -10.13 16.49 9.76
N VAL A 248 -9.21 15.53 9.80
CA VAL A 248 -9.41 14.16 9.31
C VAL A 248 -9.32 13.22 10.51
N SER A 249 -10.20 12.23 10.60
CA SER A 249 -10.07 11.20 11.62
C SER A 249 -10.12 9.80 11.02
N THR A 250 -9.08 9.04 11.34
CA THR A 250 -8.87 7.64 10.98
C THR A 250 -7.73 7.11 11.86
N ASP A 251 -7.21 5.95 11.51
CA ASP A 251 -6.24 5.18 12.27
C ASP A 251 -4.90 5.92 12.36
N ASP A 252 -4.30 5.94 13.53
CA ASP A 252 -3.06 6.67 13.85
C ASP A 252 -1.90 6.32 12.92
N ALA A 253 -1.77 5.06 12.53
CA ALA A 253 -0.76 4.62 11.57
C ALA A 253 -1.00 5.18 10.16
N ILE A 254 -2.26 5.33 9.73
CA ILE A 254 -2.63 6.01 8.48
C ILE A 254 -2.34 7.51 8.60
N LEU A 255 -2.74 8.13 9.70
CA LEU A 255 -2.51 9.56 9.96
C LEU A 255 -1.02 9.91 10.01
N ALA A 256 -0.17 9.01 10.49
CA ALA A 256 1.28 9.17 10.45
C ALA A 256 1.79 9.30 9.00
N GLY A 257 1.20 8.57 8.05
CA GLY A 257 1.51 8.69 6.63
C GLY A 257 1.14 10.04 6.01
N PHE A 258 0.08 10.69 6.50
CA PHE A 258 -0.37 12.00 6.02
C PHE A 258 0.31 13.18 6.72
N GLY A 259 0.51 13.10 8.04
CA GLY A 259 1.07 14.16 8.87
C GLY A 259 2.58 14.36 8.68
N THR A 260 3.30 13.33 8.23
CA THR A 260 4.76 13.38 8.06
C THR A 260 5.23 14.13 6.81
N GLN A 261 4.36 14.36 5.83
CA GLN A 261 4.82 14.78 4.49
C GLN A 261 5.16 16.28 4.36
N ALA A 262 4.66 17.17 5.22
CA ALA A 262 4.95 18.61 5.05
C ALA A 262 4.78 19.49 6.32
N GLY A 263 4.65 18.93 7.53
CA GLY A 263 4.57 19.70 8.78
C GLY A 263 3.37 20.65 8.89
N TYR A 264 2.44 20.63 7.93
CA TYR A 264 1.23 21.45 7.89
C TYR A 264 0.13 20.93 8.84
N ALA A 265 0.25 19.68 9.30
CA ALA A 265 -0.73 19.02 10.12
C ALA A 265 -0.06 18.26 11.28
N ARG A 266 -0.85 18.00 12.31
CA ARG A 266 -0.42 17.28 13.52
C ARG A 266 -1.51 16.34 14.00
N VAL A 267 -1.11 15.18 14.49
CA VAL A 267 -2.03 14.21 15.11
C VAL A 267 -2.28 14.62 16.56
N ILE A 268 -3.54 14.63 16.97
CA ILE A 268 -4.03 15.08 18.28
C ILE A 268 -4.87 14.00 18.96
N GLY A 269 -5.25 14.25 20.21
CA GLY A 269 -6.14 13.40 21.00
C GLY A 269 -5.45 12.15 21.53
N GLN A 270 -6.01 11.55 22.57
CA GLN A 270 -5.75 10.15 22.84
C GLN A 270 -6.56 9.29 21.86
N PRO A 271 -6.13 8.05 21.59
CA PRO A 271 -6.94 7.11 20.84
C PRO A 271 -8.31 6.87 21.48
N PHE A 272 -9.36 6.82 20.65
CA PHE A 272 -10.74 6.65 21.09
C PHE A 272 -11.46 5.45 20.46
N SER A 273 -10.75 4.67 19.64
CA SER A 273 -11.19 3.38 19.09
C SER A 273 -9.98 2.46 18.91
N ASP A 274 -10.22 1.15 19.03
CA ASP A 274 -9.28 0.07 18.68
C ASP A 274 -9.51 -0.37 17.24
N GLU A 275 -8.44 -0.43 16.44
CA GLU A 275 -8.51 -0.74 15.01
C GLU A 275 -7.61 -1.95 14.67
N PRO A 276 -7.99 -3.17 15.10
CA PRO A 276 -7.26 -4.40 14.84
C PRO A 276 -7.44 -4.87 13.39
N TYR A 277 -6.38 -4.88 12.58
CA TYR A 277 -6.45 -5.26 11.17
C TYR A 277 -6.33 -6.76 10.96
N GLY A 278 -7.19 -7.29 10.08
CA GLY A 278 -7.12 -8.66 9.58
C GLY A 278 -7.26 -8.70 8.05
N LEU A 279 -6.76 -9.78 7.44
CA LEU A 279 -7.00 -10.05 6.03
C LEU A 279 -8.45 -10.52 5.87
N GLY A 280 -9.26 -9.78 5.12
CA GLY A 280 -10.65 -10.16 4.84
C GLY A 280 -10.72 -11.21 3.74
N MET A 281 -11.59 -12.22 3.90
CA MET A 281 -11.84 -13.25 2.90
C MET A 281 -13.30 -13.68 2.89
N GLN A 282 -13.76 -14.26 1.78
CA GLN A 282 -15.10 -14.85 1.73
C GLN A 282 -15.20 -16.02 2.73
N LYS A 283 -16.41 -16.19 3.31
CA LYS A 283 -16.77 -17.36 4.14
C LYS A 283 -16.83 -18.65 3.33
#